data_AF-A0A844CVK1-F1
#
_entry.id   AF-A0A844CVK1-F1
#
_cell.length_a   1.000
_cell.length_b   1.000
_cell.length_c   1.000
_cell.angle_alpha   90.00
_cell.angle_beta   90.00
_cell.angle_gamma   90.00
#
_symmetry.space_group_name_H-M   'P 1'
#
loop_
_entity.id
_entity.type
_entity.pdbx_description
1 polymer ?
#
loop_
_entity_poly.entity_id
_entity_poly.type
_entity_poly.pdbx_seq_one_letter_code
_entity_poly.pdbx_strand_id
1 'polypeptide(L)' 'MKNFMIKSHVNCMLRFEQFCKDQKGVTAIEYALIGVAMATLLAFILGDQDSGFLGALKETFDKIAEAISSVTISGSGS' A
#
# COMPACT_ATOMS: atom_id res chain seq x y z
N MET A 1 -43.96 24.56 -25.58
CA MET A 1 -43.55 24.61 -24.15
C MET A 1 -43.52 23.23 -23.48
N LYS A 2 -44.53 22.37 -23.64
CA LYS A 2 -44.57 21.02 -23.01
C LYS A 2 -43.38 20.10 -23.36
N ASN A 3 -42.88 20.16 -24.59
CA ASN A 3 -41.76 19.33 -25.06
C ASN A 3 -40.42 19.66 -24.36
N PHE A 4 -40.17 20.93 -24.06
CA PHE A 4 -38.98 21.35 -23.32
C PHE A 4 -39.01 20.83 -21.88
N MET A 5 -40.16 20.88 -21.24
CA MET A 5 -40.37 20.42 -19.87
C MET A 5 -40.16 18.91 -19.73
N ILE A 6 -40.67 18.11 -20.68
CA ILE A 6 -40.40 16.67 -20.74
C ILE A 6 -38.92 16.40 -20.99
N LYS A 7 -38.30 17.13 -21.93
CA LYS A 7 -36.87 16.97 -22.24
C LYS A 7 -35.98 17.27 -21.03
N SER A 8 -36.32 18.29 -20.24
CA SER A 8 -35.62 18.62 -19.00
C SER A 8 -35.84 17.55 -17.93
N HIS A 9 -37.06 17.03 -17.79
CA HIS A 9 -37.37 15.95 -16.84
C HIS A 9 -36.62 14.66 -17.15
N VAL A 10 -36.61 14.24 -18.42
CA VAL A 10 -35.87 13.06 -18.89
C VAL A 10 -34.36 13.25 -18.74
N ASN A 11 -33.81 14.40 -19.12
CA ASN A 11 -32.37 14.66 -18.91
C ASN A 11 -31.98 14.67 -17.44
N CYS A 12 -32.83 15.20 -16.55
CA CYS A 12 -32.58 15.20 -15.13
C CYS A 12 -32.56 13.76 -14.57
N MET A 13 -33.53 12.93 -14.97
CA MET A 13 -33.59 11.52 -14.59
C MET A 13 -32.37 10.72 -15.09
N LEU A 14 -31.95 10.94 -16.34
CA LEU A 14 -30.75 10.29 -16.90
C LEU A 14 -29.46 10.69 -16.18
N ARG A 15 -29.33 11.97 -15.80
CA ARG A 15 -28.18 12.46 -15.03
C ARG A 15 -28.16 11.92 -13.61
N PHE A 16 -29.33 11.79 -12.97
CA PHE A 16 -29.43 11.20 -11.65
C PHE A 16 -29.08 9.71 -11.66
N GLU A 17 -29.53 8.96 -12.67
CA GLU A 17 -29.14 7.56 -12.85
C GLU A 17 -27.62 7.42 -13.06
N GLN A 18 -27.02 8.30 -13.88
CA GLN A 18 -25.56 8.35 -14.07
C GLN A 18 -24.82 8.69 -12.77
N PHE A 19 -25.36 9.59 -11.96
CA PHE A 19 -24.79 9.98 -10.67
C PHE A 19 -24.85 8.83 -9.65
N CYS A 20 -25.97 8.12 -9.54
CA CYS A 20 -26.09 6.94 -8.67
C CYS A 20 -25.21 5.77 -9.13
N LYS A 21 -24.92 5.68 -10.44
CA LYS A 21 -23.99 4.69 -11.01
C LYS A 21 -22.53 5.17 -10.98
N ASP A 22 -22.26 6.40 -10.56
CA ASP A 22 -20.90 6.94 -10.54
C ASP A 22 -20.15 6.42 -9.32
N GLN A 23 -19.20 5.52 -9.56
CA GLN A 23 -18.34 4.95 -8.51
C GLN A 23 -17.02 5.71 -8.33
N LYS A 24 -16.78 6.80 -9.07
CA LYS A 24 -15.50 7.55 -9.02
C LYS A 24 -15.13 8.06 -7.62
N GLY A 25 -16.10 8.23 -6.72
CA GLY A 25 -15.86 8.59 -5.31
C GLY A 25 -15.73 7.39 -4.35
N VAL A 26 -16.42 6.28 -4.64
CA VAL A 26 -16.41 5.06 -3.81
C VAL A 26 -15.02 4.39 -3.88
N THR A 27 -14.41 4.43 -5.05
CA THR A 27 -13.04 3.93 -5.26
C THR A 27 -12.00 4.65 -4.39
N ALA A 28 -12.19 5.94 -4.09
CA ALA A 28 -11.24 6.71 -3.27
C ALA A 28 -11.29 6.29 -1.79
N ILE A 29 -12.48 6.04 -1.24
CA ILE A 29 -12.62 5.61 0.17
C ILE A 29 -12.16 4.15 0.36
N GLU A 30 -12.35 3.30 -0.64
CA GLU A 30 -11.89 1.91 -0.61
C GLU A 30 -10.36 1.82 -0.67
N TYR A 31 -9.72 2.53 -1.60
CA TYR A 31 -8.26 2.57 -1.65
C TYR A 31 -7.65 3.27 -0.44
N ALA A 32 -8.32 4.27 0.13
CA ALA A 32 -7.89 4.88 1.38
C ALA A 32 -7.88 3.84 2.53
N LEU A 33 -8.93 3.02 2.66
CA LEU A 33 -8.98 1.95 3.66
C LEU A 33 -7.90 0.88 3.43
N ILE A 34 -7.69 0.46 2.16
CA ILE A 34 -6.61 -0.47 1.80
C ILE A 34 -5.25 0.14 2.16
N GLY A 35 -5.05 1.44 1.92
CA GLY A 35 -3.83 2.16 2.30
C GLY A 35 -3.56 2.13 3.81
N VAL A 36 -4.60 2.37 4.63
CA VAL A 36 -4.49 2.26 6.09
C VAL A 36 -4.13 0.83 6.50
N ALA A 37 -4.79 -0.18 5.93
CA ALA A 37 -4.50 -1.59 6.23
C ALA A 37 -3.04 -1.94 5.89
N MET A 38 -2.56 -1.56 4.70
CA MET A 38 -1.19 -1.81 4.28
C MET A 38 -0.17 -1.08 5.17
N ALA A 39 -0.43 0.18 5.54
CA ALA A 39 0.44 0.93 6.44
C ALA A 39 0.55 0.27 7.82
N THR A 40 -0.56 -0.18 8.40
CA THR A 40 -0.55 -0.87 9.71
C THR A 40 0.19 -2.20 9.67
N LEU A 41 0.01 -2.98 8.60
CA LEU A 41 0.70 -4.26 8.43
C LEU A 41 2.20 -4.07 8.24
N LEU A 42 2.61 -3.09 7.43
CA LEU A 42 4.02 -2.73 7.28
C LEU A 42 4.63 -2.23 8.59
N ALA A 43 3.91 -1.40 9.35
CA ALA A 43 4.37 -0.95 10.67
C ALA A 43 4.51 -2.11 11.66
N PHE A 44 3.65 -3.14 11.59
CA PHE A 44 3.78 -4.31 12.44
C PHE A 44 4.99 -5.19 12.08
N ILE A 45 5.26 -5.39 10.78
CA ILE A 45 6.35 -6.25 10.31
C ILE A 45 7.71 -5.53 10.39
N LEU A 46 7.72 -4.23 10.06
CA LEU A 46 8.94 -3.44 9.86
C LEU A 46 9.18 -2.40 10.96
N GLY A 47 8.25 -2.21 11.90
CA GLY A 47 8.33 -1.15 12.92
C GLY A 47 9.31 -1.45 14.04
N ASP A 48 9.68 -2.72 14.23
CA ASP A 48 10.72 -3.10 15.16
C ASP A 48 12.02 -3.41 14.41
N GLN A 49 13.10 -2.74 14.81
CA GLN A 49 14.42 -2.90 14.20
C GLN A 49 15.25 -4.00 14.85
N ASP A 50 14.96 -4.32 16.11
CA ASP A 50 15.77 -5.24 16.90
C ASP A 50 15.14 -6.64 16.98
N SER A 51 13.81 -6.74 16.87
CA SER A 51 13.10 -8.03 16.81
C SER A 51 12.15 -8.14 15.61
N GLY A 52 11.57 -9.33 15.40
CA GLY A 52 10.71 -9.58 14.24
C GLY A 52 11.49 -9.77 12.93
N PHE A 53 10.89 -9.38 11.79
CA PHE A 53 11.44 -9.63 10.46
C PHE A 53 12.73 -8.84 10.20
N LEU A 54 12.78 -7.56 10.60
CA LEU A 54 13.96 -6.72 10.42
C LEU A 54 15.13 -7.20 11.29
N GLY A 55 14.87 -7.57 12.54
CA GLY A 55 15.89 -8.12 13.44
C GLY A 55 16.50 -9.41 12.89
N ALA A 56 15.69 -10.35 12.39
CA ALA A 56 16.18 -11.58 11.77
C ALA A 56 17.01 -11.31 10.52
N LEU A 57 16.58 -10.35 9.68
CA LEU A 57 17.33 -9.93 8.49
C LEU A 57 18.69 -9.35 8.90
N LYS A 58 18.71 -8.45 9.88
CA LYS A 58 19.93 -7.85 10.42
C LYS A 58 20.89 -8.94 10.95
N GLU A 59 20.39 -9.87 11.74
CA GLU A 59 21.20 -10.98 12.28
C GLU A 59 21.82 -11.82 11.16
N THR A 60 21.06 -12.12 10.09
CA THR A 60 21.62 -12.87 8.94
C THR A 60 22.71 -12.11 8.21
N PHE A 61 22.56 -10.79 8.03
CA PHE A 61 23.60 -9.97 7.42
C PHE A 61 24.83 -9.81 8.32
N ASP A 62 24.64 -9.68 9.63
CA ASP A 62 25.72 -9.61 10.61
C ASP A 62 26.56 -10.91 10.55
N LYS A 63 25.91 -12.08 10.49
CA LYS A 63 26.59 -13.39 10.32
C LYS A 63 27.36 -13.49 9.01
N ILE A 64 26.81 -12.98 7.91
CA ILE A 64 27.51 -12.97 6.61
C ILE A 64 28.75 -12.06 6.68
N ALA A 65 28.62 -10.87 7.27
CA ALA A 65 29.73 -9.94 7.43
C ALA A 65 30.84 -10.52 8.32
N GLU A 66 30.47 -11.23 9.39
CA GLU A 66 31.40 -11.92 10.27
C GLU A 66 32.12 -13.07 9.55
N ALA A 67 31.39 -13.88 8.77
CA ALA A 67 31.99 -14.95 7.97
C ALA A 67 33.01 -14.41 6.96
N ILE A 68 32.68 -13.32 6.24
CA ILE A 68 33.60 -12.67 5.29
C ILE A 68 34.83 -12.11 6.00
N SER A 69 34.64 -11.46 7.15
CA SER A 69 35.74 -10.88 7.93
C SER A 69 36.66 -11.97 8.46
N SER A 70 36.12 -13.10 8.92
CA SER A 70 36.90 -14.24 9.40
C SER A 70 37.80 -14.82 8.31
N VAL A 71 37.29 -14.95 7.08
CA VAL A 71 38.05 -15.43 5.93
C VAL A 71 39.12 -14.42 5.51
N THR A 72 38.79 -13.13 5.51
CA THR A 72 39.73 -12.07 5.10
C THR A 72 40.90 -11.92 6.07
N ILE A 73 40.65 -11.96 7.38
CA ILE A 73 41.69 -11.88 8.42
C ILE A 73 42.57 -13.14 8.42
N SER A 74 42.00 -14.30 8.10
CA SER A 74 42.75 -15.56 8.00
C SER A 74 43.60 -15.67 6.73
N GLY A 75 43.31 -14.86 5.70
CA GLY A 75 44.02 -14.88 4.41
C GLY A 75 45.17 -13.88 4.27
N SER A 76 45.29 -12.89 5.17
CA SER A 76 46.36 -11.87 5.13
C SER A 76 47.59 -12.19 5.99
N GLY A 77 47.64 -13.40 6.56
CA GLY A 77 48.69 -13.87 7.46
C GLY A 77 49.26 -15.22 7.03
N SER A 78 49.76 -15.33 5.81
CA SER A 78 50.68 -16.38 5.35
C SER A 78 51.55 -15.83 4.22
#